data_AF-A0A7X7WLA8-F1
#
_entry.id   AF-A0A7X7WLA8-F1
#
_cell.length_a   1.000
_cell.length_b   1.000
_cell.length_c   1.000
_cell.angle_alpha   90.00
_cell.angle_beta   90.00
_cell.angle_gamma   90.00
#
_symmetry.space_group_name_H-M   'P 1'
#
loop_
_entity.id
_entity.type
_entity.pdbx_description
1 polymer ?
#
loop_
_entity_poly.entity_id
_entity_poly.type
_entity_poly.pdbx_seq_one_letter_code
_entity_poly.pdbx_strand_id
1 'polypeptide(L)'
;MLYVRCDNKYSLYKFVDIHSKEISGEIIDTSQYLYKYARISSDEKYIAMHIGDTVLVYDTTFTKLYQLENVGYNGLQTAYFKNGILIINTIEKGVLNKYDLATGALLERIQIHEVQH
;
A
#
# COMPACT_ATOMS: atom_id res chain seq x y z
N MET A 1 12.85 -7.35 -11.12
CA MET A 1 11.72 -6.40 -11.05
C MET A 1 10.65 -7.07 -10.23
N LEU A 2 10.42 -6.57 -9.02
CA LEU A 2 9.44 -7.16 -8.10
C LEU A 2 8.04 -6.77 -8.56
N TYR A 3 7.13 -7.74 -8.66
CA TYR A 3 5.71 -7.44 -8.82
C TYR A 3 4.94 -7.95 -7.61
N VAL A 4 3.91 -7.19 -7.28
CA VAL A 4 2.97 -7.53 -6.21
C VAL A 4 1.58 -7.46 -6.83
N ARG A 5 0.87 -8.59 -6.84
CA ARG A 5 -0.53 -8.67 -7.29
C ARG A 5 -1.38 -9.13 -6.12
N CYS A 6 -2.52 -8.49 -5.99
CA CYS A 6 -3.61 -8.98 -5.16
C CYS A 6 -4.71 -9.50 -6.06
N ASP A 7 -5.25 -10.67 -5.73
CA ASP A 7 -6.39 -11.24 -6.43
C ASP A 7 -7.68 -11.12 -5.60
N ASN A 8 -8.81 -11.42 -6.24
CA ASN A 8 -10.12 -11.40 -5.61
C ASN A 8 -10.31 -12.49 -4.54
N LYS A 9 -9.29 -13.34 -4.30
CA LYS A 9 -9.27 -14.40 -3.29
C LYS A 9 -8.35 -14.05 -2.12
N TYR A 10 -8.06 -12.77 -1.95
CA TYR A 10 -7.34 -12.27 -0.79
C TYR A 10 -5.90 -12.78 -0.66
N SER A 11 -5.25 -13.08 -1.78
CA SER A 11 -3.89 -13.61 -1.78
C SER A 11 -2.89 -12.57 -2.30
N LEU A 12 -1.79 -12.42 -1.58
CA LEU A 12 -0.64 -11.62 -2.00
C LEU A 12 0.36 -12.49 -2.74
N TYR A 13 0.73 -12.08 -3.96
CA TYR A 13 1.71 -12.80 -4.76
C TYR A 13 2.99 -11.98 -4.94
N LYS A 14 4.13 -12.61 -4.67
CA LYS A 14 5.46 -12.17 -5.11
C LYS A 14 5.71 -12.69 -6.52
N PHE A 15 6.12 -11.83 -7.46
CA PHE A 15 6.71 -12.27 -8.73
C PHE A 15 8.14 -11.75 -8.85
N VAL A 16 9.03 -12.62 -9.33
CA VAL A 16 10.44 -12.29 -9.57
C VAL A 16 10.69 -11.93 -11.05
N ASP A 17 9.82 -12.38 -11.96
CA ASP A 17 9.89 -12.14 -13.40
C ASP A 17 8.50 -12.27 -14.06
N ILE A 18 8.12 -11.33 -14.95
CA ILE A 18 6.85 -11.36 -15.71
C ILE A 18 6.96 -12.08 -17.05
N HIS A 19 8.18 -12.36 -17.51
CA HIS A 19 8.45 -13.02 -18.79
C HIS A 19 8.49 -14.54 -18.62
N SER A 20 8.85 -15.04 -17.44
CA SER A 20 8.60 -16.43 -17.08
C SER A 20 7.13 -16.59 -16.69
N LYS A 21 6.36 -17.35 -17.46
CA LYS A 21 4.99 -17.78 -17.09
C LYS A 21 4.95 -18.69 -15.84
N GLU A 22 6.09 -18.92 -15.20
CA GLU A 22 6.20 -19.64 -13.95
C GLU A 22 5.83 -18.72 -12.79
N ILE A 23 4.66 -18.99 -12.20
CA ILE A 23 4.22 -18.39 -10.96
C ILE A 23 4.99 -19.09 -9.84
N SER A 24 6.06 -18.47 -9.33
CA SER A 24 6.68 -18.85 -8.06
C SER A 24 6.32 -17.78 -7.03
N GLY A 25 5.18 -17.96 -6.36
CA GLY A 25 4.71 -17.06 -5.31
C GLY A 25 4.49 -17.83 -4.01
N GLU A 26 5.02 -17.32 -2.91
CA GLU A 26 4.63 -17.75 -1.56
C GLU A 26 3.43 -16.91 -1.12
N ILE A 27 2.44 -17.54 -0.49
CA ILE A 27 1.31 -16.83 0.09
C ILE A 27 1.78 -16.22 1.41
N ILE A 28 1.97 -14.91 1.42
CA ILE A 28 2.51 -14.17 2.57
C ILE A 28 1.42 -13.85 3.60
N ASP A 29 0.17 -13.70 3.16
CA ASP A 29 -0.97 -13.41 4.03
C ASP A 29 -2.27 -13.84 3.36
N THR A 30 -3.14 -14.54 4.09
CA THR A 30 -4.50 -14.95 3.69
C THR A 30 -5.57 -14.28 4.55
N SER A 31 -5.42 -13.00 4.89
CA SER A 31 -6.48 -12.26 5.57
C SER A 31 -7.77 -12.27 4.75
N GLN A 32 -8.95 -12.39 5.38
CA GLN A 32 -10.25 -12.46 4.70
C GLN A 32 -10.72 -11.10 4.12
N TYR A 33 -9.80 -10.13 4.00
CA TYR A 33 -10.11 -8.74 3.69
C TYR A 33 -9.58 -8.37 2.30
N LEU A 34 -10.40 -7.68 1.51
CA LEU A 34 -10.12 -7.30 0.13
C LEU A 34 -8.80 -6.52 0.03
N TYR A 35 -7.72 -7.17 -0.40
CA TYR A 35 -6.52 -6.47 -0.84
C TYR A 35 -6.82 -5.81 -2.19
N LYS A 36 -7.26 -4.55 -2.16
CA LYS A 36 -7.62 -3.85 -3.40
C LYS A 36 -6.41 -3.22 -4.09
N TYR A 37 -5.40 -2.78 -3.33
CA TYR A 37 -4.27 -2.03 -3.86
C TYR A 37 -2.97 -2.34 -3.11
N ALA A 38 -1.98 -2.84 -3.84
CA ALA A 38 -0.58 -2.90 -3.42
C ALA A 38 0.25 -1.93 -4.27
N ARG A 39 1.26 -1.31 -3.65
CA ARG A 39 2.20 -0.39 -4.31
C ARG A 39 3.61 -0.70 -3.84
N ILE A 40 4.54 -0.75 -4.78
CA ILE A 40 5.96 -0.92 -4.50
C ILE A 40 6.62 0.45 -4.64
N SER A 41 7.56 0.77 -3.76
CA SER A 41 8.38 1.97 -3.88
C SER A 41 9.27 1.91 -5.13
N SER A 42 9.62 3.06 -5.71
CA SER A 42 10.45 3.11 -6.92
C SER A 42 11.88 2.57 -6.73
N ASP A 43 12.35 2.50 -5.49
CA ASP A 43 13.62 1.87 -5.12
C ASP A 43 13.49 0.38 -4.78
N GLU A 44 12.30 -0.22 -4.95
CA GLU A 44 12.00 -1.63 -4.66
C GLU A 44 12.42 -2.08 -3.25
N LYS A 45 12.28 -1.18 -2.26
CA LYS A 45 12.57 -1.49 -0.85
C LYS A 45 11.33 -1.66 0.01
N TYR A 46 10.21 -1.07 -0.40
CA TYR A 46 9.00 -1.02 0.41
C TYR A 46 7.77 -1.43 -0.38
N ILE A 47 6.82 -2.02 0.32
CA ILE A 47 5.52 -2.40 -0.20
C ILE A 47 4.46 -1.83 0.73
N ALA A 48 3.51 -1.07 0.21
CA ALA A 48 2.34 -0.60 0.94
C ALA A 48 1.10 -1.33 0.41
N MET A 49 0.29 -1.83 1.34
CA MET A 49 -0.89 -2.63 1.06
C MET A 49 -2.08 -2.12 1.85
N HIS A 50 -3.17 -1.87 1.16
CA HIS A 50 -4.41 -1.43 1.80
C HIS A 50 -5.32 -2.62 2.11
N ILE A 51 -5.79 -2.68 3.34
CA ILE A 51 -6.71 -3.69 3.87
C ILE A 51 -7.79 -2.98 4.68
N GLY A 52 -9.00 -2.85 4.12
CA GLY A 52 -10.08 -2.11 4.77
C GLY A 52 -9.71 -0.64 4.98
N ASP A 53 -9.57 -0.23 6.24
CA ASP A 53 -9.14 1.11 6.67
C ASP A 53 -7.70 1.17 7.19
N THR A 54 -6.95 0.09 6.98
CA THR A 54 -5.58 -0.09 7.45
C THR A 54 -4.62 -0.16 6.27
N VAL A 55 -3.43 0.40 6.43
CA VAL A 55 -2.30 0.19 5.51
C VAL A 55 -1.23 -0.62 6.19
N LEU A 56 -0.87 -1.75 5.62
CA LEU A 56 0.29 -2.53 6.02
C LEU A 56 1.49 -2.12 5.18
N VAL A 57 2.63 -1.92 5.84
CA VAL A 57 3.89 -1.61 5.18
C VAL A 57 4.88 -2.72 5.45
N TYR A 58 5.49 -3.23 4.38
CA TYR A 58 6.48 -4.30 4.41
C TYR A 58 7.76 -3.83 3.72
N ASP A 59 8.86 -4.51 4.01
CA ASP A 59 10.00 -4.52 3.09
C ASP A 59 9.76 -5.50 1.91
N THR A 60 10.67 -5.54 0.94
CA THR A 60 10.56 -6.46 -0.20
C THR A 60 10.93 -7.91 0.09
N THR A 61 11.36 -8.21 1.31
CA THR A 61 11.39 -9.58 1.86
C THR A 61 10.05 -9.99 2.46
N PHE A 62 9.05 -9.09 2.43
CA PHE A 62 7.73 -9.24 3.03
C PHE A 62 7.75 -9.31 4.56
N THR A 63 8.79 -8.78 5.19
CA THR A 63 8.79 -8.55 6.63
C THR A 63 7.93 -7.32 6.91
N LYS A 64 6.91 -7.48 7.76
CA LYS A 64 6.04 -6.36 8.17
C LYS A 64 6.86 -5.37 8.98
N LEU A 65 6.92 -4.14 8.50
CA LEU A 65 7.61 -3.04 9.18
C LEU A 65 6.69 -2.36 10.19
N TYR A 66 5.49 -1.97 9.75
CA TYR A 66 4.48 -1.33 10.59
C TYR A 66 3.11 -1.38 9.92
N GLN A 67 2.08 -0.92 10.66
CA GLN A 67 0.74 -0.70 10.12
C GLN A 67 0.24 0.70 10.48
N LEU A 68 -0.60 1.25 9.61
CA LEU A 68 -1.26 2.54 9.79
C LEU A 68 -2.76 2.27 9.88
N GLU A 69 -3.35 2.54 11.04
CA GLU A 69 -4.77 2.30 11.30
C GLU A 69 -5.62 3.52 11.01
N ASN A 70 -6.92 3.31 10.76
CA ASN A 70 -7.91 4.37 10.59
C ASN A 70 -7.56 5.37 9.47
N VAL A 71 -6.84 4.93 8.42
CA VAL A 71 -6.45 5.81 7.30
C VAL A 71 -7.67 6.29 6.50
N GLY A 72 -8.80 5.60 6.65
CA GLY A 72 -10.08 5.89 6.01
C GLY A 72 -10.63 4.64 5.34
N TYR A 73 -11.94 4.48 5.26
CA TYR A 73 -12.57 3.34 4.57
C TYR A 73 -12.96 3.76 3.15
N ASN A 74 -13.04 2.77 2.25
CA ASN A 74 -13.64 2.82 0.91
C ASN A 74 -13.00 3.69 -0.19
N GLY A 75 -13.23 3.24 -1.43
CA GLY A 75 -13.02 4.00 -2.65
C GLY A 75 -11.78 3.60 -3.42
N LEU A 76 -10.72 4.37 -3.31
CA LEU A 76 -9.57 4.35 -4.23
C LEU A 76 -8.40 4.93 -3.44
N GLN A 77 -7.76 4.11 -2.63
CA GLN A 77 -6.62 4.55 -1.84
C GLN A 77 -5.35 4.29 -2.62
N THR A 78 -4.59 5.35 -2.88
CA THR A 78 -3.30 5.24 -3.55
C THR A 78 -2.21 5.60 -2.55
N ALA A 79 -1.32 4.63 -2.35
CA ALA A 79 -0.05 4.82 -1.67
C ALA A 79 1.01 5.27 -2.67
N TYR A 80 1.74 6.32 -2.34
CA TYR A 80 2.89 6.79 -3.10
C TYR A 80 4.11 6.89 -2.20
N PHE A 81 5.24 6.46 -2.71
CA PHE A 81 6.53 6.58 -2.03
C PHE A 81 7.34 7.69 -2.70
N LYS A 82 7.89 8.62 -1.91
CA LYS A 82 8.82 9.63 -2.41
C LYS A 82 9.72 10.14 -1.28
N ASN A 83 11.04 10.08 -1.48
CA ASN A 83 12.03 10.67 -0.57
C ASN A 83 11.84 10.29 0.92
N GLY A 84 11.58 9.01 1.21
CA GLY A 84 11.33 8.55 2.59
C GLY A 84 9.97 8.95 3.15
N ILE A 85 9.04 9.39 2.30
CA ILE A 85 7.66 9.71 2.67
C ILE A 85 6.71 8.73 2.00
N LEU A 86 5.79 8.19 2.78
CA LEU A 86 4.61 7.47 2.29
C LEU A 86 3.43 8.44 2.29
N ILE A 87 2.87 8.69 1.12
CA ILE A 87 1.68 9.52 0.94
C ILE A 87 0.49 8.59 0.70
N ILE A 88 -0.53 8.71 1.54
CA ILE A 88 -1.79 7.99 1.40
C ILE A 88 -2.90 8.98 1.10
N ASN A 89 -3.53 8.83 -0.05
CA ASN A 89 -4.72 9.58 -0.42
C ASN A 89 -5.98 8.80 -0.06
N THR A 90 -6.89 9.43 0.68
CA THR A 90 -8.23 8.91 0.92
C THR A 90 -9.28 9.82 0.29
N ILE A 91 -9.78 9.38 -0.87
CA ILE A 91 -10.72 10.14 -1.70
C ILE A 91 -12.01 10.49 -0.95
N GLU A 92 -12.58 9.55 -0.19
CA GLU A 92 -13.85 9.77 0.53
C GLU A 92 -13.76 10.89 1.57
N LYS A 93 -12.58 11.09 2.18
CA LYS A 93 -12.36 12.15 3.16
C LYS A 93 -11.81 13.42 2.54
N GLY A 94 -11.41 13.39 1.26
CA GLY A 94 -10.63 14.46 0.63
C GLY A 94 -9.35 14.74 1.41
N VAL A 95 -8.68 13.72 1.96
CA VAL A 95 -7.50 13.91 2.80
C VAL A 95 -6.28 13.25 2.19
N LEU A 96 -5.17 13.97 2.18
CA LEU A 96 -3.83 13.40 1.99
C LEU A 96 -3.14 13.33 3.34
N ASN A 97 -2.69 12.14 3.73
CA ASN A 97 -1.83 11.96 4.88
C ASN A 97 -0.42 11.64 4.39
N LYS A 98 0.58 12.35 4.94
CA LYS A 98 2.00 12.06 4.72
C LYS A 98 2.55 11.39 5.96
N TYR A 99 3.25 10.29 5.77
CA TYR A 99 3.90 9.53 6.82
C TYR A 99 5.38 9.45 6.56
N ASP A 100 6.16 9.49 7.63
CA ASP A 100 7.56 9.11 7.60
C ASP A 100 7.65 7.61 7.32
N LEU A 101 8.40 7.24 6.28
CA LEU A 101 8.48 5.86 5.81
C LEU A 101 9.31 4.96 6.73
N ALA A 102 10.24 5.53 7.51
CA ALA A 102 11.09 4.75 8.40
C ALA A 102 10.35 4.37 9.69
N THR A 103 9.50 5.26 10.17
CA THR A 103 8.85 5.14 11.49
C THR A 103 7.35 4.90 11.42
N GLY A 104 6.71 5.19 10.28
CA GLY A 104 5.26 5.20 10.15
C GLY A 104 4.59 6.40 10.82
N ALA A 105 5.35 7.38 11.32
CA ALA A 105 4.79 8.54 12.00
C ALA A 105 4.04 9.46 11.02
N LEU A 106 2.86 9.95 11.41
CA LEU A 106 2.13 10.96 10.65
C LEU A 106 2.90 12.29 10.70
N LEU A 107 3.39 12.74 9.54
CA LEU A 107 4.09 14.01 9.39
C LEU A 107 3.12 15.16 9.14
N GLU A 108 2.12 14.93 8.29
CA GLU A 108 1.22 15.98 7.84
C GLU A 108 -0.12 15.41 7.39
N ARG A 109 -1.20 16.13 7.71
CA ARG A 109 -2.54 15.89 7.18
C ARG A 109 -3.00 17.11 6.39
N ILE A 110 -3.30 16.91 5.11
CA ILE A 110 -3.74 17.95 4.19
C ILE A 110 -5.21 17.67 3.82
N GLN A 111 -6.09 18.61 4.13
CA GLN A 111 -7.47 18.57 3.68
C GLN A 111 -7.55 19.14 2.25
N ILE A 112 -7.76 18.25 1.28
CA ILE A 112 -8.12 18.62 -0.08
C ILE A 112 -9.62 18.93 -0.07
N HIS A 113 -9.96 20.19 -0.27
CA HIS A 113 -11.32 20.59 -0.57
C HIS A 113 -11.49 20.51 -2.09
N GLU A 114 -12.56 19.88 -2.58
CA GLU A 114 -12.94 20.05 -3.98
C GLU A 114 -13.18 21.54 -4.21
N VAL A 115 -12.42 22.13 -5.15
CA VAL A 115 -12.72 23.46 -5.64
C VAL A 115 -13.96 23.30 -6.52
N GLN A 116 -15.12 23.70 -6.02
CA GLN A 116 -16.33 23.77 -6.83
C GLN A 116 -16.07 24.79 -7.95
N HIS A 117 -15.98 24.28 -9.17
CA HIS A 117 -15.93 25.08 -10.41
C HIS A 117 -17.34 25.29 -10.96
#